data_AF-A0A2C6B309-F1
#
_entry.id   AF-A0A2C6B309-F1
#
_cell.length_a   1.000
_cell.length_b   1.000
_cell.length_c   1.000
_cell.angle_alpha   90.00
_cell.angle_beta   90.00
_cell.angle_gamma   90.00
#
_symmetry.space_group_name_H-M   'P 1'
#
loop_
_entity.id
_entity.type
_entity.pdbx_description
1 polymer ?
#
loop_
_entity_poly.entity_id
_entity_poly.type
_entity_poly.pdbx_seq_one_letter_code
_entity_poly.pdbx_strand_id
1 'polypeptide(L)'
;MKFQLNSPRKFYFALLLSAITIYACDKEDSVCEGTTWYQDLDEDGFGNPAISLDSCIQPAGYVQDNTDDDDTIPYIVHEVNPSLFLTDAGNVSISTVSCTLSDGTETQCYQITSTHTPTDHQMGPWCPETITDGPEAGGLWTDNGEVYDVDGPFIANLATFYDDANWKMYEDDGTVRRFLTQEQCERGADPNIEDEFMQMCAQCLPEHVDIGGTYLIPIRPVRQSTATQLGDGPTIDQPGVEYGPLVRGIAFNGVRFDHPADINIILSGYQIAPVDDAGGHINNRLGYHYHGDQGESTRIEQADGHAAMIGYAMDGHALYAQLDANGNEPTDLDPCNGHYDELRGYHYHVMPLGNNELLECYYGAWVE
;
A
#
# COMPACT_ATOMS: atom_id res chain seq x y z
N MET A 1 106.49 -0.95 22.29
CA MET A 1 107.36 -0.30 21.28
C MET A 1 106.43 0.42 20.30
N LYS A 2 106.54 1.76 20.23
CA LYS A 2 105.90 2.69 19.28
C LYS A 2 104.36 2.88 19.44
N PHE A 3 103.75 4.07 19.47
CA PHE A 3 104.22 5.47 19.33
C PHE A 3 103.20 6.44 19.99
N GLN A 4 103.69 7.66 20.21
CA GLN A 4 103.17 8.89 20.83
C GLN A 4 101.75 9.36 20.41
N LEU A 5 100.91 10.00 21.26
CA LEU A 5 100.94 11.36 21.87
C LEU A 5 100.82 12.54 20.88
N ASN A 6 99.68 13.26 20.89
CA ASN A 6 99.60 14.74 20.99
C ASN A 6 98.15 15.32 21.07
N SER A 7 97.78 15.79 22.27
CA SER A 7 97.21 17.10 22.72
C SER A 7 96.72 18.16 21.69
N PRO A 8 96.09 19.30 22.10
CA PRO A 8 94.92 19.62 22.97
C PRO A 8 93.91 20.58 22.29
N ARG A 9 92.71 20.84 22.89
CA ARG A 9 92.11 22.19 23.17
C ARG A 9 90.56 22.30 23.11
N LYS A 10 90.06 22.94 24.18
CA LYS A 10 89.03 24.01 24.25
C LYS A 10 87.53 23.66 24.19
N PHE A 11 86.90 23.90 25.35
CA PHE A 11 85.52 24.30 25.56
C PHE A 11 85.00 25.30 24.51
N TYR A 12 83.81 25.04 23.97
CA TYR A 12 82.80 26.05 23.64
C TYR A 12 81.40 25.51 23.92
N PHE A 13 80.69 26.24 24.77
CA PHE A 13 79.27 26.11 25.05
C PHE A 13 78.50 26.60 23.82
N ALA A 14 77.68 25.76 23.19
CA ALA A 14 76.71 26.18 22.18
C ALA A 14 75.38 25.51 22.52
N LEU A 15 74.48 26.32 23.08
CA LEU A 15 73.11 25.99 23.40
C LEU A 15 72.33 25.80 22.09
N LEU A 16 72.21 24.56 21.62
CA LEU A 16 71.35 24.23 20.48
C LEU A 16 69.96 23.90 21.01
N LEU A 17 69.06 24.87 20.83
CA LEU A 17 67.61 24.72 20.96
C LEU A 17 67.17 23.67 19.91
N SER A 18 67.11 22.41 20.30
CA SER A 18 66.50 21.38 19.47
C SER A 18 64.99 21.55 19.54
N ALA A 19 64.42 22.09 18.47
CA ALA A 19 62.99 22.09 18.24
C ALA A 19 62.48 20.65 18.34
N ILE A 20 61.72 20.38 19.40
CA ILE A 20 60.91 19.18 19.50
C ILE A 20 59.81 19.37 18.45
N THR A 21 59.98 18.73 17.29
CA THR A 21 58.86 18.44 16.41
C THR A 21 57.96 17.49 17.18
N ILE A 22 56.93 18.08 17.80
CA ILE A 22 55.75 17.36 18.25
C ILE A 22 55.15 16.79 16.98
N TYR A 23 55.29 15.48 16.79
CA TYR A 23 54.46 14.73 15.86
C TYR A 23 53.06 14.78 16.46
N ALA A 24 52.29 15.80 16.09
CA ALA A 24 50.86 15.81 16.32
C ALA A 24 50.32 14.59 15.56
N CYS A 25 49.88 13.58 16.31
CA CYS A 25 49.06 12.54 15.75
C CYS A 25 47.73 13.25 15.45
N ASP A 26 47.49 13.61 14.19
CA ASP A 26 46.15 13.87 13.68
C ASP A 26 45.40 12.54 13.76
N LYS A 27 44.96 12.19 14.97
CA LYS A 27 43.70 11.49 15.10
C LYS A 27 42.67 12.59 15.06
N GLU A 28 42.10 12.79 13.88
CA GLU A 28 40.68 13.05 13.87
C GLU A 28 40.07 11.88 14.64
N ASP A 29 39.70 12.13 15.89
CA ASP A 29 38.72 11.29 16.56
C ASP A 29 37.52 11.30 15.64
N SER A 30 37.44 10.30 14.77
CA SER A 30 36.23 9.94 14.07
C SER A 30 35.23 9.69 15.18
N VAL A 31 34.43 10.72 15.46
CA VAL A 31 33.21 10.60 16.22
C VAL A 31 32.40 9.62 15.40
N CYS A 32 32.40 8.35 15.80
CA CYS A 32 31.46 7.42 15.21
C CYS A 32 30.10 7.88 15.72
N GLU A 33 29.22 8.27 14.80
CA GLU A 33 27.82 8.35 15.13
C GLU A 33 27.40 6.92 15.45
N GLY A 34 27.12 6.64 16.73
CA GLY A 34 26.75 5.32 17.18
C GLY A 34 25.49 4.87 16.46
N THR A 35 25.54 3.74 15.78
CA THR A 35 24.35 3.07 15.28
C THR A 35 23.76 2.28 16.45
N THR A 36 22.44 2.39 16.64
CA THR A 36 21.73 1.52 17.58
C THR A 36 21.54 0.16 16.93
N TRP A 37 21.97 -0.89 17.63
CA TRP A 37 21.83 -2.29 17.24
C TRP A 37 20.92 -2.99 18.24
N TYR A 38 20.14 -3.97 17.77
CA TYR A 38 19.12 -4.68 18.52
C TYR A 38 19.49 -6.15 18.62
N GLN A 39 19.26 -6.77 19.77
CA GLN A 39 19.65 -8.16 20.01
C GLN A 39 18.90 -9.08 19.05
N ASP A 40 19.60 -10.02 18.43
CA ASP A 40 19.07 -11.09 17.58
C ASP A 40 19.55 -12.41 18.20
N LEU A 41 18.75 -12.91 19.14
CA LEU A 41 19.03 -14.05 20.02
C LEU A 41 18.72 -15.38 19.35
N ASP A 42 17.77 -15.43 18.42
CA ASP A 42 17.43 -16.64 17.68
C ASP A 42 18.07 -16.76 16.28
N GLU A 43 18.82 -15.73 15.87
CA GLU A 43 19.66 -15.64 14.68
C GLU A 43 18.87 -15.61 13.36
N ASP A 44 17.70 -14.98 13.35
CA ASP A 44 16.82 -14.89 12.17
C ASP A 44 17.00 -13.60 11.35
N GLY A 45 17.75 -12.63 11.88
CA GLY A 45 18.06 -11.35 11.24
C GLY A 45 17.20 -10.17 11.68
N PHE A 46 16.22 -10.36 12.57
CA PHE A 46 15.36 -9.34 13.15
C PHE A 46 15.72 -9.13 14.62
N GLY A 47 15.69 -7.87 15.07
CA GLY A 47 16.23 -7.52 16.37
C GLY A 47 15.18 -7.07 17.37
N ASN A 48 15.42 -7.37 18.65
CA ASN A 48 14.58 -6.97 19.76
C ASN A 48 14.61 -5.45 20.03
N PRO A 49 13.53 -4.68 19.78
CA PRO A 49 13.52 -3.24 20.04
C PRO A 49 13.67 -2.90 21.53
N ALA A 50 13.34 -3.82 22.43
CA ALA A 50 13.49 -3.65 23.88
C ALA A 50 14.93 -3.92 24.38
N ILE A 51 15.80 -4.54 23.57
CA ILE A 51 17.19 -4.84 23.94
C ILE A 51 18.16 -4.31 22.89
N SER A 52 18.59 -3.06 23.09
CA SER A 52 19.49 -2.38 22.16
C SER A 52 20.82 -1.92 22.78
N LEU A 53 21.81 -1.69 21.93
CA LEU A 53 23.09 -1.10 22.28
C LEU A 53 23.62 -0.19 21.16
N ASP A 54 24.28 0.90 21.54
CA ASP A 54 24.95 1.78 20.58
C ASP A 54 26.38 1.31 20.31
N SER A 55 26.71 1.11 19.04
CA SER A 55 28.06 0.71 18.61
C SER A 55 28.38 1.22 17.21
N CYS A 56 29.66 1.53 16.96
CA CYS A 56 30.12 1.91 15.62
C CYS A 56 30.14 0.73 14.63
N ILE A 57 30.13 -0.51 15.15
CA ILE A 57 30.17 -1.74 14.37
C ILE A 57 29.13 -2.72 14.90
N GLN A 58 28.56 -3.55 14.02
CA GLN A 58 27.61 -4.59 14.40
C GLN A 58 28.19 -5.51 15.49
N PRO A 59 27.62 -5.52 16.70
CA PRO A 59 27.97 -6.48 17.74
C PRO A 59 27.53 -7.90 17.33
N ALA A 60 28.21 -8.92 17.83
CA ALA A 60 27.78 -10.30 17.59
C ALA A 60 26.44 -10.59 18.30
N GLY A 61 25.50 -11.20 17.58
CA GLY A 61 24.13 -11.45 18.08
C GLY A 61 23.27 -10.17 18.14
N TYR A 62 23.60 -9.17 17.32
CA TYR A 62 22.81 -7.95 17.18
C TYR A 62 22.67 -7.58 15.70
N VAL A 63 21.52 -7.05 15.31
CA VAL A 63 21.19 -6.57 13.95
C VAL A 63 20.71 -5.13 14.00
N GLN A 64 20.68 -4.47 12.83
CA GLN A 64 20.20 -3.08 12.76
C GLN A 64 18.67 -3.01 12.71
N ASP A 65 18.05 -4.08 12.21
CA ASP A 65 16.61 -4.26 12.24
C ASP A 65 16.10 -4.35 13.68
N ASN A 66 14.92 -3.80 13.96
CA ASN A 66 14.33 -3.74 15.29
C ASN A 66 12.87 -4.21 15.31
N THR A 67 12.49 -5.05 14.36
CA THR A 67 11.09 -5.42 14.10
C THR A 67 10.68 -6.76 14.72
N ASP A 68 11.46 -7.29 15.67
CA ASP A 68 11.13 -8.52 16.39
C ASP A 68 10.80 -8.28 17.88
N ASP A 69 9.52 -8.35 18.24
CA ASP A 69 9.06 -8.17 19.61
C ASP A 69 9.31 -9.40 20.52
N ASP A 70 9.55 -10.60 19.96
CA ASP A 70 9.85 -11.84 20.70
C ASP A 70 11.06 -12.59 20.13
N ASP A 71 12.23 -12.05 20.46
CA ASP A 71 13.59 -12.55 20.18
C ASP A 71 13.91 -13.95 20.74
N THR A 72 12.90 -14.73 21.13
CA THR A 72 13.05 -16.15 21.48
C THR A 72 12.51 -17.10 20.41
N ILE A 73 11.83 -16.58 19.38
CA ILE A 73 11.19 -17.33 18.31
C ILE A 73 11.37 -16.67 16.93
N PRO A 74 11.78 -17.41 15.88
CA PRO A 74 12.08 -16.78 14.60
C PRO A 74 10.86 -16.06 14.03
N TYR A 75 11.04 -14.80 13.68
CA TYR A 75 10.14 -13.94 12.94
C TYR A 75 9.75 -14.60 11.62
N ILE A 76 8.46 -14.92 11.51
CA ILE A 76 7.94 -15.65 10.35
C ILE A 76 7.63 -14.68 9.22
N VAL A 77 8.30 -14.89 8.08
CA VAL A 77 7.97 -14.24 6.80
C VAL A 77 7.44 -15.28 5.84
N HIS A 78 6.18 -15.13 5.44
CA HIS A 78 5.59 -15.92 4.36
C HIS A 78 5.86 -15.27 3.01
N GLU A 79 6.34 -16.08 2.07
CA GLU A 79 6.49 -15.64 0.69
C GLU A 79 5.13 -15.55 -0.01
N VAL A 80 5.04 -14.66 -0.99
CA VAL A 80 3.90 -14.59 -1.88
C VAL A 80 3.71 -15.94 -2.57
N ASN A 81 2.52 -16.51 -2.46
CA ASN A 81 2.21 -17.80 -3.09
C ASN A 81 1.49 -17.55 -4.42
N PRO A 82 2.15 -17.72 -5.58
CA PRO A 82 1.57 -17.43 -6.87
C PRO A 82 0.44 -18.41 -7.23
N SER A 83 0.35 -19.57 -6.57
CA SER A 83 -0.70 -20.56 -6.83
C SER A 83 -2.08 -20.16 -6.29
N LEU A 84 -2.15 -19.09 -5.49
CA LEU A 84 -3.42 -18.55 -5.01
C LEU A 84 -4.13 -17.71 -6.07
N PHE A 85 -3.42 -17.22 -7.09
CA PHE A 85 -4.02 -16.39 -8.14
C PHE A 85 -4.77 -17.23 -9.17
N LEU A 86 -5.90 -16.70 -9.65
CA LEU A 86 -6.77 -17.35 -10.63
C LEU A 86 -6.23 -17.20 -12.06
N THR A 87 -5.27 -18.05 -12.44
CA THR A 87 -4.62 -17.97 -13.76
C THR A 87 -5.30 -18.80 -14.86
N ASP A 88 -6.24 -19.69 -14.50
CA ASP A 88 -6.80 -20.69 -15.43
C ASP A 88 -7.56 -20.08 -16.62
N ALA A 89 -8.18 -18.92 -16.42
CA ALA A 89 -8.92 -18.22 -17.46
C ALA A 89 -8.03 -17.36 -18.38
N GLY A 90 -6.74 -17.21 -18.05
CA GLY A 90 -5.78 -16.40 -18.82
C GLY A 90 -5.94 -14.88 -18.65
N ASN A 91 -6.88 -14.43 -17.82
CA ASN A 91 -7.03 -13.03 -17.39
C ASN A 91 -5.91 -12.60 -16.44
N VAL A 92 -5.26 -13.54 -15.75
CA VAL A 92 -4.08 -13.32 -14.90
C VAL A 92 -2.92 -14.18 -15.38
N SER A 93 -1.74 -13.59 -15.48
CA SER A 93 -0.50 -14.31 -15.78
C SER A 93 0.62 -13.85 -14.85
N ILE A 94 1.44 -14.80 -14.42
CA ILE A 94 2.51 -14.55 -13.45
C ILE A 94 3.83 -15.04 -14.03
N SER A 95 4.86 -14.22 -13.91
CA SER A 95 6.25 -14.60 -14.18
C SER A 95 7.16 -14.09 -13.07
N THR A 96 8.40 -14.59 -13.01
CA THR A 96 9.39 -14.15 -12.02
C THR A 96 10.45 -13.29 -12.70
N VAL A 97 10.75 -12.15 -12.10
CA VAL A 97 11.76 -11.19 -12.58
C VAL A 97 12.65 -10.73 -11.43
N SER A 98 13.87 -10.29 -11.72
CA SER A 98 14.66 -9.52 -10.76
C SER A 98 14.07 -8.12 -10.60
N CYS A 99 14.11 -7.59 -9.37
CA CYS A 99 13.61 -6.27 -9.01
C CYS A 99 14.46 -5.67 -7.89
N THR A 100 14.31 -4.36 -7.69
CA THR A 100 14.89 -3.63 -6.56
C THR A 100 13.74 -3.00 -5.77
N LEU A 101 13.76 -3.17 -4.45
CA LEU A 101 12.73 -2.60 -3.57
C LEU A 101 13.07 -1.15 -3.19
N SER A 102 12.11 -0.45 -2.60
CA SER A 102 12.22 0.95 -2.18
C SER A 102 13.32 1.21 -1.14
N ASP A 103 13.76 0.18 -0.41
CA ASP A 103 14.90 0.23 0.51
C ASP A 103 16.26 -0.08 -0.16
N GLY A 104 16.26 -0.33 -1.48
CA GLY A 104 17.43 -0.70 -2.26
C GLY A 104 17.74 -2.21 -2.30
N THR A 105 16.93 -3.05 -1.66
CA THR A 105 17.12 -4.51 -1.67
C THR A 105 16.94 -5.07 -3.08
N GLU A 106 17.98 -5.74 -3.60
CA GLU A 106 17.89 -6.51 -4.85
C GLU A 106 17.33 -7.92 -4.57
N THR A 107 16.20 -8.27 -5.20
CA THR A 107 15.51 -9.54 -4.93
C THR A 107 14.81 -10.09 -6.19
N GLN A 108 13.96 -11.10 -6.02
CA GLN A 108 13.03 -11.59 -7.02
C GLN A 108 11.62 -11.10 -6.72
N CYS A 109 10.90 -10.72 -7.77
CA CYS A 109 9.50 -10.31 -7.72
C CYS A 109 8.66 -11.18 -8.64
N TYR A 110 7.38 -11.32 -8.31
CA TYR A 110 6.38 -11.74 -9.26
C TYR A 110 5.95 -10.55 -10.11
N GLN A 111 6.03 -10.71 -11.43
CA GLN A 111 5.40 -9.85 -12.41
C GLN A 111 4.02 -10.42 -12.73
N ILE A 112 2.98 -9.75 -12.24
CA ILE A 112 1.58 -10.14 -12.39
C ILE A 112 0.97 -9.26 -13.47
N THR A 113 0.59 -9.83 -14.60
CA THR A 113 -0.18 -9.13 -15.63
C THR A 113 -1.63 -9.56 -15.55
N SER A 114 -2.54 -8.59 -15.42
CA SER A 114 -3.97 -8.82 -15.27
C SER A 114 -4.76 -8.00 -16.28
N THR A 115 -5.84 -8.56 -16.82
CA THR A 115 -6.82 -7.83 -17.66
C THR A 115 -7.91 -7.13 -16.83
N HIS A 116 -7.88 -7.27 -15.49
CA HIS A 116 -8.91 -6.77 -14.59
C HIS A 116 -10.34 -7.23 -14.93
N THR A 117 -10.45 -8.42 -15.51
CA THR A 117 -11.75 -9.06 -15.77
C THR A 117 -11.87 -10.27 -14.84
N PRO A 118 -12.38 -10.08 -13.61
CA PRO A 118 -12.49 -11.17 -12.65
C PRO A 118 -13.43 -12.26 -13.18
N THR A 119 -13.21 -13.50 -12.74
CA THR A 119 -13.98 -14.67 -13.17
C THR A 119 -14.75 -15.35 -12.05
N ASP A 120 -14.58 -14.85 -10.82
CA ASP A 120 -15.14 -15.39 -9.59
C ASP A 120 -16.45 -14.70 -9.16
N HIS A 121 -16.77 -13.53 -9.71
CA HIS A 121 -18.01 -12.80 -9.47
C HIS A 121 -18.43 -12.01 -10.73
N GLN A 122 -19.65 -11.48 -10.72
CA GLN A 122 -20.11 -10.57 -11.78
C GLN A 122 -19.75 -9.14 -11.44
N MET A 123 -19.32 -8.36 -12.44
CA MET A 123 -19.12 -6.92 -12.31
C MET A 123 -20.46 -6.20 -12.44
N GLY A 124 -20.66 -5.17 -11.62
CA GLY A 124 -21.93 -4.45 -11.56
C GLY A 124 -23.04 -5.25 -10.87
N PRO A 125 -24.24 -4.68 -10.76
CA PRO A 125 -24.65 -3.37 -11.28
C PRO A 125 -24.07 -2.18 -10.48
N TRP A 126 -24.20 -0.98 -11.04
CA TRP A 126 -23.71 0.28 -10.43
C TRP A 126 -24.83 1.30 -10.30
N CYS A 127 -25.55 1.56 -11.39
CA CYS A 127 -26.57 2.60 -11.44
C CYS A 127 -27.94 2.04 -11.85
N PRO A 128 -29.02 2.32 -11.08
CA PRO A 128 -30.37 1.88 -11.40
C PRO A 128 -30.86 2.54 -12.70
N GLU A 129 -31.76 1.89 -13.41
CA GLU A 129 -32.32 2.44 -14.66
C GLU A 129 -33.37 3.52 -14.38
N THR A 130 -34.14 3.33 -13.30
CA THR A 130 -35.26 4.20 -12.92
C THR A 130 -35.25 4.51 -11.44
N ILE A 131 -35.91 5.60 -11.06
CA ILE A 131 -36.14 5.98 -9.66
C ILE A 131 -37.06 5.03 -8.87
N THR A 132 -37.51 3.94 -9.50
CA THR A 132 -38.34 2.91 -8.87
C THR A 132 -37.64 1.56 -8.72
N ASP A 133 -36.41 1.44 -9.24
CA ASP A 133 -35.65 0.21 -9.15
C ASP A 133 -35.17 -0.02 -7.71
N GLY A 134 -35.11 -1.29 -7.32
CA GLY A 134 -34.63 -1.70 -6.01
C GLY A 134 -33.10 -1.71 -5.91
N PRO A 135 -32.57 -2.03 -4.72
CA PRO A 135 -31.12 -2.07 -4.47
C PRO A 135 -30.39 -3.06 -5.38
N GLU A 136 -31.03 -4.12 -5.84
CA GLU A 136 -30.44 -5.10 -6.76
C GLU A 136 -30.08 -4.55 -8.15
N ALA A 137 -30.50 -3.33 -8.47
CA ALA A 137 -30.22 -2.66 -9.74
C ALA A 137 -29.12 -1.59 -9.63
N GLY A 138 -28.68 -1.29 -8.42
CA GLY A 138 -27.63 -0.32 -8.11
C GLY A 138 -26.44 -0.98 -7.44
N GLY A 139 -25.41 -0.18 -7.20
CA GLY A 139 -24.28 -0.56 -6.36
C GLY A 139 -24.28 0.20 -5.04
N LEU A 140 -23.10 0.38 -4.47
CA LEU A 140 -22.84 1.00 -3.18
C LEU A 140 -22.19 2.37 -3.34
N TRP A 141 -22.64 3.34 -2.56
CA TRP A 141 -22.05 4.68 -2.48
C TRP A 141 -21.59 4.99 -1.08
N THR A 142 -20.34 5.46 -0.95
CA THR A 142 -19.76 5.88 0.31
C THR A 142 -19.89 7.39 0.47
N ASP A 143 -20.44 7.84 1.60
CA ASP A 143 -20.52 9.25 1.95
C ASP A 143 -20.45 9.42 3.47
N ASN A 144 -19.54 10.29 3.95
CA ASN A 144 -19.36 10.62 5.37
C ASN A 144 -19.14 9.40 6.29
N GLY A 145 -18.39 8.38 5.84
CA GLY A 145 -18.10 7.19 6.63
C GLY A 145 -19.17 6.09 6.55
N GLU A 146 -20.28 6.35 5.88
CA GLU A 146 -21.41 5.43 5.75
C GLU A 146 -21.52 4.91 4.32
N VAL A 147 -22.13 3.73 4.16
CA VAL A 147 -22.37 3.09 2.86
C VAL A 147 -23.88 3.03 2.60
N TYR A 148 -24.27 3.40 1.39
CA TYR A 148 -25.67 3.47 0.96
C TYR A 148 -25.89 2.65 -0.31
N ASP A 149 -26.99 1.90 -0.37
CA ASP A 149 -27.47 1.31 -1.61
C ASP A 149 -27.91 2.43 -2.58
N VAL A 150 -27.35 2.44 -3.78
CA VAL A 150 -27.73 3.38 -4.85
C VAL A 150 -28.95 2.85 -5.59
N ASP A 151 -30.06 2.72 -4.88
CA ASP A 151 -31.34 2.35 -5.48
C ASP A 151 -32.05 3.55 -6.13
N GLY A 152 -33.13 3.28 -6.86
CA GLY A 152 -33.93 4.33 -7.49
C GLY A 152 -34.46 5.37 -6.48
N PRO A 153 -35.04 4.95 -5.34
CA PRO A 153 -35.44 5.85 -4.26
C PRO A 153 -34.32 6.74 -3.72
N PHE A 154 -33.10 6.24 -3.56
CA PHE A 154 -31.93 7.00 -3.14
C PHE A 154 -31.62 8.10 -4.16
N ILE A 155 -31.55 7.77 -5.45
CA ILE A 155 -31.34 8.74 -6.54
C ILE A 155 -32.41 9.84 -6.54
N ALA A 156 -33.68 9.48 -6.33
CA ALA A 156 -34.76 10.46 -6.23
C ALA A 156 -34.65 11.37 -5.01
N ASN A 157 -34.00 10.91 -3.95
CA ASN A 157 -33.87 11.60 -2.67
C ASN A 157 -32.59 12.43 -2.53
N LEU A 158 -31.66 12.40 -3.49
CA LEU A 158 -30.37 13.10 -3.44
C LEU A 158 -30.48 14.58 -3.02
N ALA A 159 -31.49 15.30 -3.51
CA ALA A 159 -31.71 16.70 -3.16
C ALA A 159 -32.02 16.92 -1.67
N THR A 160 -32.71 15.97 -1.03
CA THR A 160 -32.98 16.02 0.41
C THR A 160 -31.79 15.49 1.19
N PHE A 161 -31.15 14.44 0.70
CA PHE A 161 -29.98 13.83 1.32
C PHE A 161 -28.83 14.85 1.48
N TYR A 162 -28.53 15.61 0.43
CA TYR A 162 -27.49 16.64 0.43
C TYR A 162 -27.96 18.06 0.82
N ASP A 163 -29.24 18.23 1.18
CA ASP A 163 -29.86 19.55 1.44
C ASP A 163 -29.59 20.57 0.31
N ASP A 164 -29.65 20.10 -0.94
CA ASP A 164 -29.41 20.91 -2.13
C ASP A 164 -30.41 20.58 -3.25
N ALA A 165 -31.31 21.54 -3.51
CA ALA A 165 -32.36 21.42 -4.52
C ALA A 165 -31.86 21.35 -5.97
N ASN A 166 -30.57 21.57 -6.21
CA ASN A 166 -29.99 21.45 -7.55
C ASN A 166 -29.85 19.99 -7.98
N TRP A 167 -29.80 19.01 -7.08
CA TRP A 167 -29.71 17.59 -7.45
C TRP A 167 -30.92 17.14 -8.26
N LYS A 168 -30.67 16.67 -9.48
CA LYS A 168 -31.68 16.17 -10.43
C LYS A 168 -31.06 15.17 -11.41
N MET A 169 -30.64 14.03 -10.88
CA MET A 169 -30.00 12.93 -11.63
C MET A 169 -30.99 12.04 -12.41
N TYR A 170 -32.22 12.50 -12.63
CA TYR A 170 -33.25 11.73 -13.32
C TYR A 170 -34.17 12.64 -14.13
N GLU A 171 -34.66 12.11 -15.24
CA GLU A 171 -35.62 12.78 -16.11
C GLU A 171 -37.02 12.88 -15.50
N ASP A 172 -37.91 13.63 -16.12
CA ASP A 172 -39.29 13.81 -15.64
C ASP A 172 -40.12 12.52 -15.67
N ASP A 173 -39.74 11.55 -16.50
CA ASP A 173 -40.37 10.22 -16.56
C ASP A 173 -39.81 9.23 -15.53
N GLY A 174 -38.81 9.63 -14.74
CA GLY A 174 -38.17 8.80 -13.72
C GLY A 174 -36.95 8.01 -14.20
N THR A 175 -36.54 8.14 -15.47
CA THR A 175 -35.32 7.52 -15.99
C THR A 175 -34.08 8.16 -15.33
N VAL A 176 -33.18 7.35 -14.78
CA VAL A 176 -31.92 7.84 -14.19
C VAL A 176 -30.94 8.18 -15.30
N ARG A 177 -30.28 9.33 -15.17
CA ARG A 177 -29.22 9.76 -16.08
C ARG A 177 -27.95 8.97 -15.77
N ARG A 178 -27.49 8.16 -16.71
CA ARG A 178 -26.33 7.27 -16.56
C ARG A 178 -25.35 7.44 -17.69
N PHE A 179 -24.08 7.14 -17.46
CA PHE A 179 -23.16 6.91 -18.57
C PHE A 179 -23.57 5.60 -19.27
N LEU A 180 -23.83 5.69 -20.58
CA LEU A 180 -24.30 4.58 -21.42
C LEU A 180 -23.37 4.31 -22.60
N THR A 181 -22.38 5.18 -22.84
CA THR A 181 -21.41 5.03 -23.92
C THR A 181 -19.99 5.12 -23.38
N GLN A 182 -19.05 4.56 -24.15
CA GLN A 182 -17.62 4.71 -23.88
C GLN A 182 -17.20 6.18 -23.76
N GLU A 183 -17.69 7.06 -24.64
CA GLU A 183 -17.36 8.49 -24.57
C GLU A 183 -17.85 9.15 -23.28
N GLN A 184 -19.06 8.81 -22.83
CA GLN A 184 -19.60 9.32 -21.56
C GLN A 184 -18.79 8.81 -20.36
N CYS A 185 -18.38 7.54 -20.38
CA CYS A 185 -17.48 6.99 -19.38
C CYS A 185 -16.13 7.73 -19.37
N GLU A 186 -15.52 7.93 -20.54
CA GLU A 186 -14.18 8.52 -20.66
C GLU A 186 -14.12 9.99 -20.23
N ARG A 187 -15.15 10.77 -20.56
CA ARG A 187 -15.18 12.22 -20.30
C ARG A 187 -15.93 12.57 -19.02
N GLY A 188 -16.96 11.80 -18.68
CA GLY A 188 -17.78 12.03 -17.49
C GLY A 188 -17.10 11.63 -16.18
N ALA A 189 -16.17 10.67 -16.22
CA ALA A 189 -15.34 10.27 -15.07
C ALA A 189 -14.00 11.03 -14.99
N ASP A 190 -13.78 12.06 -15.81
CA ASP A 190 -12.60 12.92 -15.66
C ASP A 190 -12.79 13.88 -14.47
N PRO A 191 -11.74 14.12 -13.66
CA PRO A 191 -11.82 15.09 -12.55
C PRO A 191 -12.24 16.50 -12.98
N ASN A 192 -12.04 16.88 -14.24
CA ASN A 192 -12.53 18.13 -14.82
C ASN A 192 -13.91 17.91 -15.46
N ILE A 193 -14.93 17.73 -14.62
CA ILE A 193 -16.29 17.40 -15.04
C ILE A 193 -16.87 18.52 -15.92
N GLU A 194 -17.22 18.17 -17.16
CA GLU A 194 -17.89 19.09 -18.09
C GLU A 194 -19.40 19.18 -17.77
N ASP A 195 -20.01 20.35 -18.02
CA ASP A 195 -21.44 20.61 -17.73
C ASP A 195 -22.39 19.53 -18.29
N GLU A 196 -22.06 18.91 -19.42
CA GLU A 196 -22.90 17.88 -20.05
C GLU A 196 -22.88 16.52 -19.34
N PHE A 197 -21.89 16.28 -18.46
CA PHE A 197 -21.78 15.06 -17.66
C PHE A 197 -22.20 15.26 -16.19
N MET A 198 -22.58 16.49 -15.82
CA MET A 198 -23.13 16.75 -14.48
C MET A 198 -24.49 16.06 -14.31
N GLN A 199 -24.88 15.78 -13.05
CA GLN A 199 -26.19 15.17 -12.74
C GLN A 199 -26.35 13.76 -13.34
N MET A 200 -25.27 12.99 -13.37
CA MET A 200 -25.27 11.63 -13.91
C MET A 200 -24.71 10.64 -12.89
N CYS A 201 -25.29 9.45 -12.86
CA CYS A 201 -24.74 8.31 -12.15
C CYS A 201 -23.66 7.67 -13.03
N ALA A 202 -22.45 7.53 -12.48
CA ALA A 202 -21.31 7.04 -13.22
C ALA A 202 -21.43 5.52 -13.41
N GLN A 203 -21.61 5.10 -14.65
CA GLN A 203 -21.71 3.69 -15.04
C GLN A 203 -20.82 3.42 -16.25
N CYS A 204 -19.61 2.96 -16.00
CA CYS A 204 -18.74 2.44 -17.03
C CYS A 204 -18.95 0.93 -17.15
N LEU A 205 -19.10 0.41 -18.36
CA LEU A 205 -19.29 -1.02 -18.61
C LEU A 205 -17.97 -1.65 -19.07
N PRO A 206 -17.77 -2.97 -18.87
CA PRO A 206 -16.56 -3.66 -19.31
C PRO A 206 -16.24 -3.46 -20.78
N GLU A 207 -17.23 -3.37 -21.67
CA GLU A 207 -17.02 -3.12 -23.09
C GLU A 207 -16.51 -1.71 -23.43
N HIS A 208 -16.57 -0.77 -22.48
CA HIS A 208 -16.09 0.61 -22.67
C HIS A 208 -14.58 0.74 -22.46
N VAL A 209 -13.93 -0.25 -21.85
CA VAL A 209 -12.51 -0.18 -21.49
C VAL A 209 -11.81 -1.51 -21.82
N ASP A 210 -10.60 -1.44 -22.35
CA ASP A 210 -9.73 -2.60 -22.55
C ASP A 210 -8.40 -2.32 -21.87
N ILE A 211 -8.42 -2.38 -20.54
CA ILE A 211 -7.32 -1.90 -19.71
C ILE A 211 -7.00 -2.95 -18.65
N GLY A 212 -5.82 -3.53 -18.81
CA GLY A 212 -5.16 -4.34 -17.81
C GLY A 212 -3.97 -3.61 -17.17
N GLY A 213 -3.37 -4.23 -16.18
CA GLY A 213 -2.18 -3.75 -15.49
C GLY A 213 -1.07 -4.79 -15.43
N THR A 214 0.16 -4.33 -15.26
CA THR A 214 1.29 -5.19 -14.88
C THR A 214 1.88 -4.66 -13.58
N TYR A 215 1.99 -5.56 -12.61
CA TYR A 215 2.36 -5.26 -11.22
C TYR A 215 3.59 -6.05 -10.82
N LEU A 216 4.41 -5.48 -9.96
CA LEU A 216 5.54 -6.16 -9.33
C LEU A 216 5.28 -6.27 -7.83
N ILE A 217 5.37 -7.49 -7.30
CA ILE A 217 5.26 -7.76 -5.86
C ILE A 217 6.51 -8.56 -5.46
N PRO A 218 7.25 -8.19 -4.40
CA PRO A 218 8.38 -8.98 -3.91
C PRO A 218 7.94 -10.40 -3.54
N ILE A 219 8.70 -11.41 -3.95
CA ILE A 219 8.39 -12.81 -3.58
C ILE A 219 8.48 -12.99 -2.07
N ARG A 220 9.54 -12.44 -1.47
CA ARG A 220 9.75 -12.42 -0.03
C ARG A 220 9.62 -10.98 0.48
N PRO A 221 8.57 -10.65 1.24
CA PRO A 221 8.40 -9.32 1.81
C PRO A 221 9.55 -8.94 2.74
N VAL A 222 9.86 -7.65 2.81
CA VAL A 222 10.89 -7.11 3.71
C VAL A 222 10.23 -6.10 4.64
N ARG A 223 10.06 -6.47 5.92
CA ARG A 223 9.53 -5.59 6.96
C ARG A 223 10.48 -4.39 7.14
N GLN A 224 9.91 -3.22 7.35
CA GLN A 224 10.58 -1.95 7.58
C GLN A 224 10.25 -1.47 9.00
N SER A 225 11.18 -0.77 9.62
CA SER A 225 10.98 -0.16 10.94
C SER A 225 10.13 1.11 10.92
N THR A 226 9.98 1.73 9.75
CA THR A 226 9.16 2.92 9.53
C THR A 226 8.13 2.66 8.45
N ALA A 227 6.90 3.07 8.72
CA ALA A 227 5.83 3.00 7.73
C ALA A 227 6.04 4.02 6.59
N THR A 228 5.63 3.64 5.39
CA THR A 228 5.47 4.54 4.24
C THR A 228 3.99 4.84 4.03
N GLN A 229 3.63 6.12 4.06
CA GLN A 229 2.30 6.58 3.67
C GLN A 229 2.05 6.35 2.18
N LEU A 230 0.93 5.75 1.81
CA LEU A 230 0.53 5.57 0.42
C LEU A 230 -0.09 6.85 -0.14
N GLY A 231 0.01 7.03 -1.46
CA GLY A 231 -0.59 8.18 -2.13
C GLY A 231 -2.09 7.95 -2.36
N ASP A 232 -2.87 9.00 -2.20
CA ASP A 232 -4.32 9.00 -2.41
C ASP A 232 -4.70 9.53 -3.80
N GLY A 233 -3.69 9.87 -4.59
CA GLY A 233 -3.84 10.34 -5.95
C GLY A 233 -3.71 11.86 -6.05
N PRO A 234 -3.46 12.37 -7.27
CA PRO A 234 -3.00 13.75 -7.47
C PRO A 234 -4.02 14.84 -7.10
N THR A 235 -5.29 14.49 -6.90
CA THR A 235 -6.32 15.44 -6.48
C THR A 235 -6.43 15.57 -4.96
N ILE A 236 -5.91 14.59 -4.22
CA ILE A 236 -5.94 14.52 -2.75
C ILE A 236 -4.54 14.78 -2.16
N ASP A 237 -3.50 14.24 -2.80
CA ASP A 237 -2.12 14.28 -2.33
C ASP A 237 -1.59 15.71 -2.12
N GLN A 238 -0.93 15.91 -0.99
CA GLN A 238 -0.31 17.20 -0.69
C GLN A 238 0.92 17.47 -1.56
N PRO A 239 1.03 18.65 -2.20
CA PRO A 239 2.18 18.99 -3.02
C PRO A 239 3.49 18.99 -2.23
N GLY A 240 4.49 18.24 -2.73
CA GLY A 240 5.84 18.20 -2.16
C GLY A 240 6.02 17.19 -1.02
N VAL A 241 5.01 16.38 -0.72
CA VAL A 241 5.14 15.17 0.09
C VAL A 241 5.44 13.99 -0.82
N GLU A 242 6.36 13.12 -0.40
CA GLU A 242 6.67 11.88 -1.08
C GLU A 242 5.79 10.77 -0.50
N TYR A 243 5.05 10.10 -1.38
CA TYR A 243 4.14 9.01 -1.03
C TYR A 243 4.59 7.71 -1.68
N GLY A 244 4.19 6.60 -1.08
CA GLY A 244 4.25 5.27 -1.67
C GLY A 244 3.28 5.09 -2.84
N PRO A 245 3.13 3.86 -3.35
CA PRO A 245 2.34 3.58 -4.54
C PRO A 245 0.85 3.86 -4.31
N LEU A 246 0.15 4.19 -5.40
CA LEU A 246 -1.30 4.37 -5.39
C LEU A 246 -2.06 3.03 -5.27
N VAL A 247 -1.47 1.94 -5.78
CA VAL A 247 -2.10 0.62 -5.71
C VAL A 247 -1.83 0.02 -4.33
N ARG A 248 -2.90 -0.38 -3.64
CA ARG A 248 -2.86 -0.96 -2.28
C ARG A 248 -2.49 -2.44 -2.29
N GLY A 249 -2.83 -3.14 -3.38
CA GLY A 249 -2.53 -4.55 -3.53
C GLY A 249 -3.27 -5.19 -4.70
N ILE A 250 -3.13 -6.50 -4.82
CA ILE A 250 -3.76 -7.30 -5.88
C ILE A 250 -4.55 -8.45 -5.24
N ALA A 251 -5.84 -8.54 -5.59
CA ALA A 251 -6.70 -9.65 -5.22
C ALA A 251 -6.33 -10.92 -6.00
N PHE A 252 -6.73 -12.10 -5.51
CA PHE A 252 -6.39 -13.37 -6.18
C PHE A 252 -6.95 -13.50 -7.59
N ASN A 253 -8.05 -12.82 -7.91
CA ASN A 253 -8.60 -12.76 -9.28
C ASN A 253 -7.85 -11.78 -10.21
N GLY A 254 -6.79 -11.13 -9.71
CA GLY A 254 -5.93 -10.21 -10.42
C GLY A 254 -6.46 -8.78 -10.51
N VAL A 255 -7.60 -8.46 -9.90
CA VAL A 255 -8.09 -7.08 -9.82
C VAL A 255 -7.30 -6.34 -8.74
N ARG A 256 -6.98 -5.08 -9.00
CA ARG A 256 -6.22 -4.25 -8.06
C ARG A 256 -7.12 -3.66 -6.98
N PHE A 257 -6.61 -3.58 -5.77
CA PHE A 257 -7.10 -2.72 -4.70
C PHE A 257 -6.49 -1.34 -4.87
N ASP A 258 -7.33 -0.31 -4.94
CA ASP A 258 -6.93 1.02 -5.36
C ASP A 258 -6.99 2.07 -4.24
N HIS A 259 -6.40 3.22 -4.53
CA HIS A 259 -6.46 4.40 -3.68
C HIS A 259 -7.91 4.96 -3.57
N PRO A 260 -8.16 5.90 -2.65
CA PRO A 260 -9.47 6.53 -2.45
C PRO A 260 -9.99 7.22 -3.69
N ALA A 261 -11.32 7.19 -3.87
CA ALA A 261 -11.97 8.09 -4.82
C ALA A 261 -12.04 9.51 -4.25
N ASP A 262 -11.86 10.53 -5.08
CA ASP A 262 -12.10 11.92 -4.66
C ASP A 262 -13.60 12.24 -4.67
N ILE A 263 -14.26 11.90 -3.56
CA ILE A 263 -15.70 12.11 -3.38
C ILE A 263 -16.07 13.59 -3.56
N ASN A 264 -15.21 14.53 -3.15
CA ASN A 264 -15.51 15.96 -3.28
C ASN A 264 -15.60 16.38 -4.75
N ILE A 265 -14.71 15.88 -5.60
CA ILE A 265 -14.76 16.14 -7.05
C ILE A 265 -16.02 15.53 -7.65
N ILE A 266 -16.34 14.27 -7.32
CA ILE A 266 -17.54 13.58 -7.82
C ILE A 266 -18.81 14.38 -7.46
N LEU A 267 -18.95 14.78 -6.19
CA LEU A 267 -20.09 15.55 -5.72
C LEU A 267 -20.14 16.96 -6.31
N SER A 268 -19.00 17.57 -6.68
CA SER A 268 -18.98 18.89 -7.33
C SER A 268 -19.66 18.89 -8.70
N GLY A 269 -19.67 17.73 -9.39
CA GLY A 269 -20.40 17.51 -10.63
C GLY A 269 -21.87 17.15 -10.43
N TYR A 270 -22.37 17.09 -9.19
CA TYR A 270 -23.64 16.43 -8.85
C TYR A 270 -23.68 15.00 -9.42
N GLN A 271 -22.56 14.30 -9.38
CA GLN A 271 -22.45 12.91 -9.80
C GLN A 271 -22.44 11.99 -8.59
N ILE A 272 -22.76 10.73 -8.83
CA ILE A 272 -22.59 9.61 -7.88
C ILE A 272 -21.83 8.55 -8.66
N ALA A 273 -20.74 8.03 -8.10
CA ALA A 273 -19.89 7.04 -8.75
C ALA A 273 -19.82 5.77 -7.90
N PRO A 274 -20.88 4.95 -7.92
CA PRO A 274 -20.95 3.79 -7.05
C PRO A 274 -19.91 2.74 -7.43
N VAL A 275 -19.52 1.96 -6.43
CA VAL A 275 -18.93 0.64 -6.63
C VAL A 275 -20.03 -0.40 -6.69
N ASP A 276 -19.78 -1.57 -7.27
CA ASP A 276 -20.74 -2.67 -7.23
C ASP A 276 -20.71 -3.39 -5.88
N ASP A 277 -21.52 -4.45 -5.75
CA ASP A 277 -21.60 -5.26 -4.53
C ASP A 277 -20.30 -6.02 -4.22
N ALA A 278 -19.34 -6.09 -5.15
CA ALA A 278 -18.01 -6.62 -4.88
C ALA A 278 -17.04 -5.54 -4.39
N GLY A 279 -17.46 -4.27 -4.33
CA GLY A 279 -16.66 -3.13 -3.93
C GLY A 279 -15.82 -2.53 -5.06
N GLY A 280 -16.13 -2.85 -6.32
CA GLY A 280 -15.37 -2.38 -7.48
C GLY A 280 -16.16 -1.58 -8.49
N HIS A 281 -15.45 -0.79 -9.29
CA HIS A 281 -16.03 -0.11 -10.45
C HIS A 281 -15.05 0.00 -11.60
N ILE A 282 -15.53 0.55 -12.71
CA ILE A 282 -14.74 0.72 -13.92
C ILE A 282 -14.41 2.19 -14.12
N ASN A 283 -13.14 2.49 -14.42
CA ASN A 283 -12.77 3.75 -15.04
C ASN A 283 -11.94 3.55 -16.32
N ASN A 284 -11.89 4.59 -17.13
CA ASN A 284 -11.26 4.63 -18.45
C ASN A 284 -9.72 4.60 -18.49
N ARG A 285 -9.05 4.59 -17.34
CA ARG A 285 -7.58 4.55 -17.23
C ARG A 285 -7.07 3.30 -16.54
N LEU A 286 -7.92 2.64 -15.76
CA LEU A 286 -7.55 1.59 -14.82
C LEU A 286 -8.27 0.27 -15.10
N GLY A 287 -9.39 0.30 -15.83
CA GLY A 287 -10.27 -0.86 -15.95
C GLY A 287 -11.10 -1.04 -14.68
N TYR A 288 -11.56 -2.27 -14.43
CA TYR A 288 -12.23 -2.62 -13.19
C TYR A 288 -11.23 -2.68 -12.02
N HIS A 289 -11.55 -2.06 -10.90
CA HIS A 289 -10.70 -2.00 -9.71
C HIS A 289 -11.55 -1.88 -8.45
N TYR A 290 -11.00 -2.29 -7.31
CA TYR A 290 -11.67 -2.30 -6.02
C TYR A 290 -11.32 -1.07 -5.18
N HIS A 291 -12.34 -0.46 -4.57
CA HIS A 291 -12.21 0.49 -3.46
C HIS A 291 -12.63 -0.12 -2.11
N GLY A 292 -13.12 -1.36 -2.11
CA GLY A 292 -13.54 -2.07 -0.91
C GLY A 292 -13.51 -3.58 -1.12
N ASP A 293 -13.42 -4.33 -0.03
CA ASP A 293 -13.76 -5.75 -0.01
C ASP A 293 -15.16 -5.92 0.56
N GLN A 294 -16.05 -6.57 -0.19
CA GLN A 294 -17.45 -6.82 0.22
C GLN A 294 -17.79 -8.32 0.31
N GLY A 295 -16.79 -9.20 0.19
CA GLY A 295 -16.99 -10.64 0.37
C GLY A 295 -17.24 -11.45 -0.90
N GLU A 296 -17.35 -10.81 -2.07
CA GLU A 296 -17.60 -11.48 -3.35
C GLU A 296 -16.33 -12.02 -4.03
N SER A 297 -15.18 -11.41 -3.75
CA SER A 297 -13.89 -11.84 -4.32
C SER A 297 -13.38 -13.14 -3.69
N THR A 298 -12.63 -13.91 -4.48
CA THR A 298 -11.99 -15.15 -4.02
C THR A 298 -11.15 -14.89 -2.78
N ARG A 299 -11.34 -15.73 -1.76
CA ARG A 299 -10.67 -15.62 -0.47
C ARG A 299 -10.26 -16.96 0.09
N ILE A 300 -9.22 -16.97 0.91
CA ILE A 300 -8.68 -18.16 1.58
C ILE A 300 -9.07 -18.12 3.05
N GLU A 301 -10.08 -18.93 3.37
CA GLU A 301 -10.59 -19.09 4.74
C GLU A 301 -9.50 -19.63 5.68
N GLN A 302 -9.46 -19.07 6.88
CA GLN A 302 -8.48 -19.45 7.90
C GLN A 302 -9.08 -20.47 8.87
N ALA A 303 -8.35 -21.55 9.12
CA ALA A 303 -8.88 -22.70 9.88
C ALA A 303 -9.18 -22.41 11.36
N ASP A 304 -8.57 -21.37 11.92
CA ASP A 304 -8.75 -20.89 13.30
C ASP A 304 -9.83 -19.80 13.43
N GLY A 305 -10.49 -19.43 12.33
CA GLY A 305 -11.56 -18.42 12.32
C GLY A 305 -11.07 -16.98 12.18
N HIS A 306 -9.77 -16.76 11.93
CA HIS A 306 -9.25 -15.45 11.52
C HIS A 306 -9.92 -14.95 10.23
N ALA A 307 -9.81 -13.65 9.95
CA ALA A 307 -10.28 -13.09 8.69
C ALA A 307 -9.70 -13.85 7.50
N ALA A 308 -10.45 -13.94 6.40
CA ALA A 308 -9.98 -14.63 5.21
C ALA A 308 -8.91 -13.80 4.50
N MET A 309 -7.88 -14.46 3.94
CA MET A 309 -6.90 -13.78 3.10
C MET A 309 -7.55 -13.47 1.75
N ILE A 310 -7.38 -12.26 1.23
CA ILE A 310 -8.04 -11.78 0.00
C ILE A 310 -7.05 -11.40 -1.12
N GLY A 311 -5.76 -11.27 -0.79
CA GLY A 311 -4.74 -10.93 -1.76
C GLY A 311 -3.39 -10.61 -1.11
N TYR A 312 -2.57 -9.87 -1.84
CA TYR A 312 -1.27 -9.39 -1.37
C TYR A 312 -1.18 -7.88 -1.57
N ALA A 313 -0.63 -7.18 -0.58
CA ALA A 313 -0.25 -5.79 -0.69
C ALA A 313 0.93 -5.64 -1.68
N MET A 314 1.16 -4.43 -2.18
CA MET A 314 2.24 -4.22 -3.16
C MET A 314 3.66 -4.43 -2.58
N ASP A 315 3.79 -4.40 -1.25
CA ASP A 315 5.01 -4.74 -0.52
C ASP A 315 5.17 -6.26 -0.25
N GLY A 316 4.22 -7.07 -0.73
CA GLY A 316 4.19 -8.53 -0.66
C GLY A 316 3.60 -9.12 0.62
N HIS A 317 3.29 -8.32 1.64
CA HIS A 317 2.60 -8.86 2.82
C HIS A 317 1.15 -9.24 2.46
N ALA A 318 0.61 -10.22 3.18
CA ALA A 318 -0.75 -10.70 2.95
C ALA A 318 -1.79 -9.63 3.30
N LEU A 319 -2.84 -9.53 2.47
CA LEU A 319 -4.04 -8.75 2.76
C LEU A 319 -5.15 -9.66 3.23
N TYR A 320 -5.76 -9.31 4.35
CA TYR A 320 -6.89 -10.00 4.96
C TYR A 320 -8.14 -9.13 4.94
N ALA A 321 -9.30 -9.78 4.91
CA ALA A 321 -10.58 -9.12 5.03
C ALA A 321 -10.69 -8.36 6.38
N GLN A 322 -11.59 -7.39 6.43
CA GLN A 322 -11.84 -6.58 7.63
C GLN A 322 -12.28 -7.44 8.83
N LEU A 323 -13.19 -8.38 8.61
CA LEU A 323 -13.85 -9.14 9.67
C LEU A 323 -13.37 -10.60 9.72
N ASP A 324 -13.25 -11.10 10.94
CA ASP A 324 -13.04 -12.52 11.23
C ASP A 324 -14.30 -13.36 10.87
N ALA A 325 -14.21 -14.68 11.00
CA ALA A 325 -15.32 -15.60 10.70
C ALA A 325 -16.57 -15.40 11.60
N ASN A 326 -16.45 -14.62 12.68
CA ASN A 326 -17.51 -14.29 13.61
C ASN A 326 -18.03 -12.85 13.44
N GLY A 327 -17.50 -12.08 12.48
CA GLY A 327 -17.88 -10.70 12.24
C GLY A 327 -17.20 -9.66 13.14
N ASN A 328 -16.05 -9.99 13.74
CA ASN A 328 -15.29 -9.06 14.57
C ASN A 328 -14.07 -8.49 13.83
N GLU A 329 -13.73 -7.24 14.13
CA GLU A 329 -12.46 -6.64 13.72
C GLU A 329 -11.33 -7.06 14.68
N PRO A 330 -10.07 -7.14 14.20
CA PRO A 330 -8.91 -7.30 15.07
C PRO A 330 -8.74 -6.09 15.99
N THR A 331 -8.22 -6.32 17.20
CA THR A 331 -8.13 -5.28 18.25
C THR A 331 -6.71 -4.78 18.51
N ASP A 332 -5.73 -5.37 17.84
CA ASP A 332 -4.29 -5.21 18.07
C ASP A 332 -3.55 -4.72 16.82
N LEU A 333 -4.27 -4.01 15.94
CA LEU A 333 -3.71 -3.44 14.71
C LEU A 333 -2.79 -2.25 15.01
N ASP A 334 -1.70 -2.18 14.26
CA ASP A 334 -0.78 -1.06 14.19
C ASP A 334 -1.36 0.09 13.33
N PRO A 335 -0.67 1.25 13.23
CA PRO A 335 -1.18 2.39 12.46
C PRO A 335 -1.43 2.14 10.97
N CYS A 336 -0.86 1.09 10.38
CA CYS A 336 -1.11 0.70 8.98
C CYS A 336 -2.17 -0.39 8.87
N ASN A 337 -2.97 -0.59 9.92
CA ASN A 337 -4.01 -1.60 9.97
C ASN A 337 -3.47 -3.03 9.80
N GLY A 338 -2.22 -3.28 10.22
CA GLY A 338 -1.62 -4.61 10.22
C GLY A 338 -1.19 -5.06 11.61
N HIS A 339 -0.79 -6.33 11.72
CA HIS A 339 -0.21 -6.89 12.93
C HIS A 339 0.60 -8.15 12.61
N TYR A 340 1.30 -8.69 13.61
CA TYR A 340 2.09 -9.92 13.50
C TYR A 340 1.49 -11.02 14.36
N ASP A 341 1.44 -12.24 13.82
CA ASP A 341 1.25 -13.46 14.59
C ASP A 341 2.16 -14.61 14.11
N GLU A 342 2.42 -15.58 14.98
CA GLU A 342 3.33 -16.71 14.71
C GLU A 342 2.83 -17.71 13.65
N LEU A 343 1.60 -17.59 13.16
CA LEU A 343 1.06 -18.44 12.10
C LEU A 343 1.17 -17.77 10.74
N ARG A 344 0.92 -16.45 10.68
CA ARG A 344 0.76 -15.67 9.45
C ARG A 344 1.89 -14.71 9.17
N GLY A 345 2.79 -14.51 10.13
CA GLY A 345 3.76 -13.42 10.06
C GLY A 345 3.04 -12.07 10.11
N TYR A 346 3.73 -11.02 9.64
CA TYR A 346 3.11 -9.71 9.51
C TYR A 346 2.14 -9.66 8.32
N HIS A 347 0.97 -9.08 8.55
CA HIS A 347 -0.07 -8.96 7.54
C HIS A 347 -1.00 -7.79 7.84
N TYR A 348 -1.70 -7.32 6.80
CA TYR A 348 -2.65 -6.22 6.90
C TYR A 348 -4.08 -6.73 6.88
N HIS A 349 -4.97 -5.99 7.53
CA HIS A 349 -6.41 -6.07 7.32
C HIS A 349 -6.87 -4.88 6.49
N VAL A 350 -7.82 -5.09 5.59
CA VAL A 350 -8.43 -3.99 4.86
C VAL A 350 -9.45 -3.25 5.73
N MET A 351 -9.54 -1.94 5.51
CA MET A 351 -10.53 -1.08 6.15
C MET A 351 -11.93 -1.22 5.51
N PRO A 352 -13.01 -0.86 6.22
CA PRO A 352 -14.35 -0.87 5.67
C PRO A 352 -14.50 0.08 4.47
N LEU A 353 -15.36 -0.29 3.51
CA LEU A 353 -15.68 0.52 2.34
C LEU A 353 -16.12 1.96 2.69
N GLY A 354 -16.78 2.14 3.84
CA GLY A 354 -17.18 3.45 4.35
C GLY A 354 -16.02 4.43 4.56
N ASN A 355 -14.80 3.93 4.79
CA ASN A 355 -13.61 4.76 4.95
C ASN A 355 -13.16 5.40 3.62
N ASN A 356 -13.66 4.90 2.48
CA ASN A 356 -13.16 5.25 1.14
C ASN A 356 -11.63 5.05 1.02
N GLU A 357 -11.08 4.13 1.79
CA GLU A 357 -9.67 3.77 1.80
C GLU A 357 -9.58 2.32 2.26
N LEU A 358 -8.73 1.53 1.60
CA LEU A 358 -8.50 0.13 1.95
C LEU A 358 -7.30 -0.02 2.89
N LEU A 359 -6.26 0.81 2.69
CA LEU A 359 -5.00 0.73 3.42
C LEU A 359 -4.21 2.04 3.28
N GLU A 360 -3.81 2.66 4.39
CA GLU A 360 -3.16 3.98 4.37
C GLU A 360 -1.63 3.93 4.22
N CYS A 361 -0.99 2.86 4.68
CA CYS A 361 0.46 2.77 4.70
C CYS A 361 0.99 1.34 4.60
N TYR A 362 2.28 1.21 4.26
CA TYR A 362 3.02 -0.05 4.31
C TYR A 362 4.10 -0.01 5.38
N TYR A 363 4.28 -1.13 6.07
CA TYR A 363 5.48 -1.49 6.81
C TYR A 363 6.41 -2.43 6.01
N GLY A 364 6.19 -2.64 4.71
CA GLY A 364 7.10 -3.41 3.86
C GLY A 364 7.75 -2.56 2.77
N ALA A 365 8.92 -2.99 2.29
CA ALA A 365 9.53 -2.42 1.09
C ALA A 365 8.78 -2.93 -0.17
N TRP A 366 8.40 -2.02 -1.06
CA TRP A 366 7.68 -2.29 -2.31
C TRP A 366 8.59 -2.06 -3.51
N VAL A 367 8.12 -2.38 -4.72
CA VAL A 367 8.85 -2.09 -5.96
C VAL A 367 8.43 -0.73 -6.51
N GLU A 368 9.39 0.17 -6.74
CA GLU A 368 9.16 1.48 -7.37
C GLU A 368 8.70 1.41 -8.84
#